data_AF-A0A835L0D6-F1
#
_entry.id   AF-A0A835L0D6-F1
#
_cell.length_a   1.000
_cell.length_b   1.000
_cell.length_c   1.000
_cell.angle_alpha   90.00
_cell.angle_beta   90.00
_cell.angle_gamma   90.00
#
_symmetry.space_group_name_H-M   'P 1'
#
loop_
_entity.id
_entity.type
_entity.pdbx_description
1 polymer ?
#
loop_
_entity_poly.entity_id
_entity_poly.type
_entity_poly.pdbx_seq_one_letter_code
_entity_poly.pdbx_strand_id
1 'polypeptide(L)'
;VLSNGRTIECDFVVSATGVEPAVNFSLDEEPVKGPEGGLAVNEFQETSIRNIFAAGDVAHAAWEHAPHWFQLRLWTQARQMGGMAAKAMHGRVVNEEVLQDFCFELFTHCTTLFGYQVILLGKYNAQGLGNDYEILLRMTPNHEYIKLVLQNGKLQGAILIGETDLEEMCENLILDQLDLTPLVDDILNPDIDIDDYFD
;
A
#
# COMPACT_ATOMS: atom_id res chain seq x y z
N VAL A 1 -10.51 32.56 0.58
CA VAL A 1 -9.45 33.33 -0.12
C VAL A 1 -8.22 32.46 -0.19
N LEU A 2 -7.64 32.28 -1.38
CA LEU A 2 -6.45 31.47 -1.61
C LEU A 2 -5.18 32.26 -1.26
N SER A 3 -4.04 31.57 -1.14
CA SER A 3 -2.73 32.18 -0.83
C SER A 3 -2.27 33.23 -1.86
N ASN A 4 -2.79 33.17 -3.10
CA ASN A 4 -2.56 34.17 -4.14
C ASN A 4 -3.55 35.34 -4.13
N GLY A 5 -4.37 35.46 -3.08
CA GLY A 5 -5.38 36.52 -2.94
C GLY A 5 -6.67 36.29 -3.74
N ARG A 6 -6.76 35.22 -4.55
CA ARG A 6 -7.99 34.91 -5.30
C ARG A 6 -9.10 34.44 -4.35
N THR A 7 -10.31 34.96 -4.54
CA THR A 7 -11.52 34.45 -3.88
C THR A 7 -12.24 33.50 -4.82
N ILE A 8 -12.67 32.36 -4.29
CA ILE A 8 -13.55 31.41 -4.99
C ILE A 8 -14.89 31.45 -4.25
N GLU A 9 -15.95 31.80 -4.97
CA GLU A 9 -17.32 31.70 -4.45
C GLU A 9 -17.75 30.23 -4.50
N CYS A 10 -18.33 29.74 -3.40
CA CYS A 10 -18.80 28.37 -3.29
C CYS A 10 -19.93 28.29 -2.27
N ASP A 11 -20.90 27.41 -2.53
CA ASP A 11 -21.99 27.11 -1.59
C ASP A 11 -21.57 26.06 -0.55
N PHE A 12 -20.54 25.27 -0.87
CA PHE A 12 -20.05 24.18 -0.04
C PHE A 12 -18.55 23.96 -0.21
N VAL A 13 -17.87 23.57 0.87
CA VAL A 13 -16.43 23.27 0.90
C VAL A 13 -16.21 21.89 1.50
N VAL A 14 -15.45 21.05 0.80
CA VAL A 14 -14.93 19.78 1.33
C VAL A 14 -13.46 19.98 1.70
N SER A 15 -13.08 19.65 2.94
CA SER A 15 -11.70 19.69 3.41
C SER A 15 -11.19 18.28 3.68
N ALA A 16 -10.21 17.84 2.89
CA ALA A 16 -9.58 16.53 3.00
C ALA A 16 -8.05 16.68 3.01
N THR A 17 -7.52 17.35 4.04
CA THR A 17 -6.09 17.75 4.13
C THR A 17 -5.22 16.77 4.92
N GLY A 18 -5.72 15.57 5.20
CA GLY A 18 -5.06 14.57 6.04
C GLY A 18 -5.81 14.32 7.35
N VAL A 19 -5.33 13.32 8.11
CA VAL A 19 -5.89 12.91 9.40
C VAL A 19 -4.79 12.82 10.44
N GLU A 20 -5.08 13.22 11.67
CA GLU A 20 -4.17 13.08 12.80
C GLU A 20 -4.49 11.79 13.57
N PRO A 21 -3.49 11.02 14.04
CA PRO A 21 -3.73 9.84 14.87
C PRO A 21 -4.50 10.21 16.15
N ALA A 22 -5.60 9.49 16.43
CA ALA A 22 -6.41 9.71 17.61
C ALA A 22 -5.77 9.10 18.87
N VAL A 23 -4.77 9.77 19.43
CA VAL A 23 -4.07 9.40 20.67
C VAL A 23 -4.56 10.21 21.88
N ASN A 24 -5.85 10.54 21.90
CA ASN A 24 -6.51 11.38 22.90
C ASN A 24 -6.93 10.59 24.16
N PHE A 25 -6.05 9.76 24.68
CA PHE A 25 -6.23 8.99 25.90
C PHE A 25 -4.96 9.06 26.75
N SER A 26 -5.04 8.62 28.01
CA SER A 26 -3.90 8.63 28.93
C SER A 26 -3.58 7.21 29.38
N LEU A 27 -2.29 6.91 29.49
CA LEU A 27 -1.74 5.68 30.03
C LEU A 27 -0.79 6.04 31.18
N ASP A 28 -0.53 5.09 32.08
CA ASP A 28 0.43 5.29 33.18
C ASP A 28 1.86 5.52 32.66
N GLU A 29 2.17 4.94 31.50
CA GLU A 29 3.39 5.12 30.74
C GLU A 29 3.01 5.54 29.31
N GLU A 30 3.76 6.49 28.71
CA GLU A 30 3.51 6.90 27.33
C GLU A 30 4.24 5.94 26.36
N PRO A 31 3.53 5.32 25.40
CA PRO A 31 4.16 4.52 24.38
C PRO A 31 5.01 5.39 23.44
N VAL A 32 6.07 4.80 22.87
CA VAL A 32 6.87 5.45 21.83
C VAL A 32 5.95 5.84 20.66
N LYS A 33 6.13 7.06 20.13
CA LYS A 33 5.36 7.58 19.00
C LYS A 33 6.24 7.67 17.75
N GLY A 34 5.62 7.43 16.60
CA GLY A 34 6.22 7.65 15.29
C GLY A 34 6.27 9.14 14.90
N PRO A 35 6.87 9.46 13.73
CA PRO A 35 7.06 10.83 13.27
C PRO A 35 5.78 11.67 13.16
N GLU A 36 4.64 11.04 12.86
CA GLU A 36 3.33 11.70 12.73
C GLU A 36 2.45 11.61 13.99
N GLY A 37 3.03 11.22 15.13
CA GLY A 37 2.32 11.13 16.41
C GLY A 37 1.51 9.84 16.61
N GLY A 38 1.52 8.91 15.66
CA GLY A 38 0.92 7.59 15.80
C GLY A 38 1.72 6.71 16.78
N LEU A 39 1.07 5.74 17.40
CA LEU A 39 1.70 4.81 18.34
C LEU A 39 2.67 3.90 17.57
N ALA A 40 3.96 3.98 17.84
CA ALA A 40 4.94 3.12 17.19
C ALA A 40 4.70 1.67 17.60
N VAL A 41 4.57 0.79 16.61
CA VAL A 41 4.39 -0.66 16.81
C VAL A 41 5.41 -1.47 16.03
N ASN A 42 5.80 -2.63 16.58
CA ASN A 42 6.62 -3.62 15.89
C ASN A 42 5.78 -4.45 14.89
N GLU A 43 6.40 -5.42 14.21
CA GLU A 43 5.78 -6.31 13.22
C GLU A 43 4.61 -7.16 13.77
N PHE A 44 4.50 -7.28 15.10
CA PHE A 44 3.42 -7.98 15.82
C PHE A 44 2.35 -7.03 16.35
N GLN A 45 2.42 -5.75 16.00
CA GLN A 45 1.51 -4.70 16.42
C GLN A 45 1.59 -4.37 17.92
N GLU A 46 2.69 -4.77 18.57
CA GLU A 46 2.99 -4.43 19.97
C GLU A 46 3.56 -3.01 20.04
N THR A 47 3.07 -2.22 20.99
CA THR A 47 3.69 -0.94 21.34
C THR A 47 4.95 -1.17 22.20
N SER A 48 5.65 -0.10 22.58
CA SER A 48 6.74 -0.18 23.56
C SER A 48 6.29 -0.63 24.95
N ILE A 49 4.99 -0.61 25.25
CA ILE A 49 4.44 -1.02 26.54
C ILE A 49 3.93 -2.46 26.44
N ARG A 50 4.38 -3.29 27.37
CA ARG A 50 4.03 -4.71 27.42
C ARG A 50 2.51 -4.91 27.47
N ASN A 51 2.02 -5.83 26.64
CA ASN A 51 0.60 -6.20 26.50
C ASN A 51 -0.31 -5.07 25.98
N ILE A 52 0.25 -3.96 25.47
CA ILE A 52 -0.50 -2.92 24.76
C ILE A 52 -0.16 -3.02 23.27
N PHE A 53 -1.21 -3.13 22.47
CA PHE A 53 -1.14 -3.24 21.01
C PHE A 53 -1.86 -2.07 20.37
N ALA A 54 -1.49 -1.72 19.15
CA ALA A 54 -2.18 -0.71 18.36
C ALA A 54 -2.25 -1.12 16.89
N ALA A 55 -3.36 -0.81 16.22
CA ALA A 55 -3.59 -1.16 14.82
C ALA A 55 -4.42 -0.10 14.11
N GLY A 56 -4.29 -0.01 12.79
CA GLY A 56 -4.98 0.97 11.95
C GLY A 56 -4.44 2.38 12.11
N ASP A 57 -5.29 3.38 11.86
CA ASP A 57 -4.89 4.79 11.70
C ASP A 57 -4.18 5.42 12.91
N VAL A 58 -4.34 4.84 14.10
CA VAL A 58 -3.67 5.30 15.33
C VAL A 58 -2.23 4.79 15.43
N ALA A 59 -1.88 3.72 14.72
CA ALA A 59 -0.59 3.06 14.79
C ALA A 59 0.38 3.58 13.72
N HIS A 60 1.66 3.53 14.03
CA HIS A 60 2.77 3.77 13.12
C HIS A 60 3.60 2.49 13.01
N ALA A 61 3.71 1.96 11.79
CA ALA A 61 4.47 0.75 11.50
C ALA A 61 5.98 1.01 11.63
N ALA A 62 6.55 0.67 12.79
CA ALA A 62 7.92 1.00 13.17
C ALA A 62 8.90 -0.18 13.02
N TRP A 63 8.54 -1.21 12.26
CA TRP A 63 9.41 -2.32 11.88
C TRP A 63 10.10 -2.05 10.53
N GLU A 64 11.03 -2.93 10.13
CA GLU A 64 11.63 -2.89 8.80
C GLU A 64 10.63 -3.39 7.76
N HIS A 65 10.18 -2.51 6.86
CA HIS A 65 9.16 -2.86 5.88
C HIS A 65 9.74 -3.68 4.74
N ALA A 66 8.91 -4.60 4.20
CA ALA A 66 9.20 -5.22 2.93
C ALA A 66 9.37 -4.17 1.83
N PRO A 67 10.19 -4.42 0.78
CA PRO A 67 10.57 -3.40 -0.18
C PRO A 67 9.40 -2.72 -0.90
N HIS A 68 8.26 -3.41 -1.06
CA HIS A 68 7.08 -2.96 -1.79
C HIS A 68 5.88 -2.66 -0.89
N TRP A 69 6.03 -2.81 0.41
CA TRP A 69 5.02 -2.40 1.38
C TRP A 69 5.34 -1.04 1.96
N PHE A 70 4.30 -0.24 2.20
CA PHE A 70 4.40 0.99 2.96
C PHE A 70 3.05 1.29 3.60
N GLN A 71 3.10 2.02 4.71
CA GLN A 71 1.89 2.36 5.45
C GLN A 71 1.11 3.47 4.75
N LEU A 72 -0.20 3.25 4.56
CA LEU A 72 -1.20 4.27 4.29
C LEU A 72 -2.42 4.05 5.20
N ARG A 73 -3.13 5.13 5.53
CA ARG A 73 -4.32 5.08 6.40
C ARG A 73 -5.54 4.64 5.60
N LEU A 74 -5.58 3.33 5.36
CA LEU A 74 -6.58 2.66 4.54
C LEU A 74 -7.34 1.64 5.38
N TRP A 75 -8.62 1.47 5.07
CA TRP A 75 -9.45 0.45 5.71
C TRP A 75 -8.84 -0.96 5.59
N THR A 76 -8.25 -1.30 4.43
CA THR A 76 -7.62 -2.61 4.19
C THR A 76 -6.45 -2.85 5.14
N GLN A 77 -5.53 -1.88 5.27
CA GLN A 77 -4.42 -1.97 6.20
C GLN A 77 -4.89 -1.99 7.66
N ALA A 78 -5.89 -1.19 8.02
CA ALA A 78 -6.46 -1.22 9.37
C ALA A 78 -7.02 -2.61 9.72
N ARG A 79 -7.70 -3.28 8.78
CA ARG A 79 -8.18 -4.66 8.94
C ARG A 79 -7.02 -5.66 9.07
N GLN A 80 -6.00 -5.57 8.22
CA GLN A 80 -4.82 -6.44 8.25
C GLN A 80 -4.05 -6.30 9.57
N MET A 81 -3.77 -5.06 10.00
CA MET A 81 -3.13 -4.77 11.29
C MET A 81 -3.97 -5.29 12.46
N GLY A 82 -5.29 -5.12 12.43
CA GLY A 82 -6.18 -5.64 13.47
C GLY A 82 -6.12 -7.17 13.57
N GLY A 83 -6.11 -7.87 12.44
CA GLY A 83 -5.94 -9.32 12.38
C GLY A 83 -4.59 -9.77 12.94
N MET A 84 -3.52 -9.08 12.56
CA MET A 84 -2.16 -9.35 13.04
C MET A 84 -2.03 -9.13 14.56
N ALA A 85 -2.60 -8.05 15.09
CA ALA A 85 -2.63 -7.77 16.52
C ALA A 85 -3.36 -8.88 17.28
N ALA A 86 -4.51 -9.34 16.78
CA ALA A 86 -5.26 -10.43 17.40
C ALA A 86 -4.47 -11.76 17.40
N LYS A 87 -3.79 -12.08 16.28
CA LYS A 87 -2.92 -13.26 16.15
C LYS A 87 -1.76 -13.20 17.14
N ALA A 88 -1.09 -12.05 17.26
CA ALA A 88 -0.01 -11.83 18.20
C ALA A 88 -0.46 -11.95 19.67
N MET A 89 -1.59 -11.33 20.02
CA MET A 89 -2.21 -11.46 21.35
C MET A 89 -2.50 -12.93 21.68
N HIS A 90 -3.08 -13.68 20.74
CA HIS A 90 -3.40 -15.08 20.94
C HIS A 90 -2.13 -15.93 21.12
N GLY A 91 -1.18 -15.83 20.19
CA GLY A 91 0.07 -16.59 20.24
C GLY A 91 0.84 -16.37 21.53
N ARG A 92 0.82 -15.13 22.05
CA ARG A 92 1.41 -14.81 23.36
C ARG A 92 0.72 -15.49 24.54
N VAL A 93 -0.59 -15.66 24.49
CA VAL A 93 -1.37 -16.35 25.54
C VAL A 93 -1.12 -17.86 25.50
N VAL A 94 -1.06 -18.46 24.31
CA VAL A 94 -0.87 -19.90 24.14
C VAL A 94 0.61 -20.32 24.02
N ASN A 95 1.53 -19.36 24.06
CA ASN A 95 2.97 -19.55 23.89
C ASN A 95 3.32 -20.24 22.55
N GLU A 96 2.67 -19.79 21.48
CA GLU A 96 2.94 -20.18 20.10
C GLU A 96 3.72 -19.09 19.36
N GLU A 97 4.59 -19.53 18.46
CA GLU A 97 5.32 -18.63 17.57
C GLU A 97 4.36 -18.01 16.56
N VAL A 98 4.44 -16.70 16.40
CA VAL A 98 3.62 -15.94 15.45
C VAL A 98 4.54 -15.38 14.37
N LEU A 99 4.20 -15.67 13.12
CA LEU A 99 4.83 -15.05 11.96
C LEU A 99 3.98 -13.87 11.48
N GLN A 100 4.66 -12.84 10.98
CA GLN A 100 4.03 -11.72 10.29
C GLN A 100 3.20 -12.24 9.11
N ASP A 101 2.05 -11.60 8.90
CA ASP A 101 1.16 -11.96 7.81
C ASP A 101 1.72 -11.49 6.47
N PHE A 102 1.56 -12.30 5.42
CA PHE A 102 2.06 -12.02 4.08
C PHE A 102 1.50 -10.72 3.50
N CYS A 103 0.34 -10.26 3.97
CA CYS A 103 -0.22 -8.97 3.57
C CYS A 103 0.65 -7.73 3.89
N PHE A 104 1.75 -7.90 4.65
CA PHE A 104 2.75 -6.86 4.90
C PHE A 104 3.95 -6.90 3.94
N GLU A 105 3.96 -7.79 2.95
CA GLU A 105 5.01 -7.88 1.92
C GLU A 105 4.78 -6.90 0.75
N LEU A 106 3.51 -6.67 0.40
CA LEU A 106 3.13 -5.85 -0.74
C LEU A 106 2.05 -4.83 -0.36
N PHE A 107 2.25 -3.57 -0.75
CA PHE A 107 1.17 -2.59 -0.71
C PHE A 107 0.10 -2.95 -1.74
N THR A 108 -1.13 -3.19 -1.28
CA THR A 108 -2.30 -3.43 -2.14
C THR A 108 -3.47 -2.53 -1.75
N HIS A 109 -4.06 -1.88 -2.74
CA HIS A 109 -5.28 -1.10 -2.57
C HIS A 109 -6.23 -1.34 -3.75
N CYS A 110 -7.47 -1.70 -3.44
CA CYS A 110 -8.54 -1.84 -4.41
C CYS A 110 -9.70 -0.95 -3.98
N THR A 111 -10.22 -0.17 -4.92
CA THR A 111 -11.38 0.71 -4.72
C THR A 111 -12.17 0.85 -6.02
N THR A 112 -13.33 1.47 -5.95
CA THR A 112 -14.13 1.83 -7.12
C THR A 112 -14.29 3.33 -7.17
N LEU A 113 -13.94 3.94 -8.31
CA LEU A 113 -14.07 5.38 -8.53
C LEU A 113 -14.75 5.63 -9.88
N PHE A 114 -15.84 6.40 -9.88
CA PHE A 114 -16.65 6.68 -11.08
C PHE A 114 -17.10 5.44 -11.88
N GLY A 115 -17.30 4.31 -11.20
CA GLY A 115 -17.72 3.06 -11.84
C GLY A 115 -16.58 2.22 -12.40
N TYR A 116 -15.33 2.68 -12.29
CA TYR A 116 -14.14 1.90 -12.64
C TYR A 116 -13.55 1.28 -11.38
N GLN A 117 -13.15 0.01 -11.49
CA GLN A 117 -12.23 -0.60 -10.53
C GLN A 117 -10.87 0.11 -10.62
N VAL A 118 -10.26 0.38 -9.48
CA VAL A 118 -8.93 1.01 -9.36
C VAL A 118 -8.11 0.16 -8.40
N ILE A 119 -7.01 -0.37 -8.91
CA ILE A 119 -6.07 -1.20 -8.17
C ILE A 119 -4.70 -0.56 -8.20
N LEU A 120 -4.08 -0.49 -7.03
CA LEU A 120 -2.74 0.04 -6.81
C LEU A 120 -1.91 -1.04 -6.15
N LEU A 121 -0.78 -1.40 -6.77
CA LEU A 121 0.13 -2.45 -6.30
C LEU A 121 1.53 -1.89 -6.10
N GLY A 122 2.17 -2.26 -4.99
CA GLY A 122 3.56 -1.92 -4.67
C GLY A 122 3.84 -0.42 -4.80
N LYS A 123 5.00 -0.09 -5.37
CA LYS A 123 5.42 1.28 -5.65
C LYS A 123 4.74 1.84 -6.92
N TYR A 124 3.41 1.82 -6.95
CA TYR A 124 2.56 2.21 -8.09
C TYR A 124 2.82 3.65 -8.62
N ASN A 125 3.43 4.50 -7.81
CA ASN A 125 3.83 5.85 -8.18
C ASN A 125 5.35 6.08 -8.04
N ALA A 126 6.15 5.02 -8.20
CA ALA A 126 7.60 5.03 -8.05
C ALA A 126 8.07 5.57 -6.68
N GLN A 127 7.28 5.33 -5.63
CA GLN A 127 7.55 5.82 -4.27
C GLN A 127 8.94 5.36 -3.81
N GLY A 128 9.82 6.32 -3.53
CA GLY A 128 11.16 6.04 -3.03
C GLY A 128 12.14 5.44 -4.05
N LEU A 129 11.80 5.37 -5.34
CA LEU A 129 12.71 4.83 -6.37
C LEU A 129 13.72 5.84 -6.91
N GLY A 130 13.59 7.12 -6.58
CA GLY A 130 14.42 8.19 -7.15
C GLY A 130 13.98 8.53 -8.58
N ASN A 131 14.93 8.70 -9.49
CA ASN A 131 14.66 9.06 -10.90
C ASN A 131 15.02 7.95 -11.90
N ASP A 132 15.55 6.82 -11.42
CA ASP A 132 16.02 5.72 -12.25
C ASP A 132 14.96 4.62 -12.30
N TYR A 133 13.87 4.90 -13.02
CA TYR A 133 12.77 3.97 -13.24
C TYR A 133 12.15 4.22 -14.62
N GLU A 134 11.51 3.20 -15.16
CA GLU A 134 10.78 3.23 -16.41
C GLU A 134 9.27 3.14 -16.13
N ILE A 135 8.48 3.83 -16.94
CA ILE A 135 7.02 3.70 -16.93
C ILE A 135 6.59 3.11 -18.26
N LEU A 136 5.92 1.96 -18.19
CA LEU A 136 5.17 1.40 -19.31
C LEU A 136 3.70 1.77 -19.13
N LEU A 137 3.06 2.22 -20.21
CA LEU A 137 1.71 2.76 -20.17
C LEU A 137 0.88 2.25 -21.34
N ARG A 138 -0.28 1.66 -21.04
CA ARG A 138 -1.35 1.36 -21.98
C ARG A 138 -2.63 2.04 -21.53
N MET A 139 -3.33 2.66 -22.46
CA MET A 139 -4.61 3.30 -22.17
C MET A 139 -5.57 3.07 -23.33
N THR A 140 -6.73 2.52 -23.01
CA THR A 140 -7.85 2.38 -23.93
C THR A 140 -8.99 3.27 -23.44
N PRO A 141 -9.31 4.38 -24.14
CA PRO A 141 -10.31 5.34 -23.67
C PRO A 141 -11.64 4.71 -23.27
N ASN A 142 -12.14 5.08 -22.09
CA ASN A 142 -13.38 4.57 -21.47
C ASN A 142 -13.37 3.08 -21.10
N HIS A 143 -12.25 2.39 -21.24
CA HIS A 143 -12.14 0.95 -20.96
C HIS A 143 -11.13 0.68 -19.85
N GLU A 144 -9.87 1.03 -20.08
CA GLU A 144 -8.77 0.68 -19.17
C GLU A 144 -7.63 1.71 -19.16
N TYR A 145 -6.91 1.74 -18.05
CA TYR A 145 -5.62 2.41 -17.89
C TYR A 145 -4.70 1.50 -17.10
N ILE A 146 -3.55 1.17 -17.70
CA ILE A 146 -2.53 0.31 -17.11
C ILE A 146 -1.22 1.07 -17.12
N LYS A 147 -0.64 1.24 -15.93
CA LYS A 147 0.68 1.84 -15.73
C LYS A 147 1.53 0.87 -14.92
N LEU A 148 2.65 0.45 -15.48
CA LEU A 148 3.64 -0.36 -14.81
C LEU A 148 4.88 0.47 -14.51
N VAL A 149 5.44 0.31 -13.32
CA VAL A 149 6.67 0.98 -12.87
C VAL A 149 7.78 -0.05 -12.80
N LEU A 150 8.79 0.07 -13.65
CA LEU A 150 9.93 -0.84 -13.68
C LEU A 150 11.20 -0.14 -13.16
N GLN A 151 12.07 -0.90 -12.52
CA GLN A 151 13.42 -0.46 -12.18
C GLN A 151 14.37 -1.65 -12.34
N ASN A 152 15.48 -1.45 -13.06
CA ASN A 152 16.46 -2.51 -13.35
C ASN A 152 15.82 -3.76 -13.98
N GLY A 153 14.90 -3.56 -14.93
CA GLY A 153 14.19 -4.66 -15.60
C GLY A 153 13.12 -5.35 -14.73
N LYS A 154 12.87 -4.91 -13.50
CA LYS A 154 11.92 -5.58 -12.57
C LYS A 154 10.70 -4.73 -12.27
N LEU A 155 9.53 -5.35 -12.17
CA LEU A 155 8.31 -4.65 -11.78
C LEU A 155 8.38 -4.22 -10.30
N GLN A 156 8.09 -2.95 -10.04
CA GLN A 156 8.09 -2.35 -8.71
C GLN A 156 6.69 -1.92 -8.26
N GLY A 157 5.78 -1.68 -9.20
CA GLY A 157 4.41 -1.32 -8.87
C GLY A 157 3.53 -1.14 -10.10
N ALA A 158 2.23 -1.13 -9.89
CA ALA A 158 1.24 -1.02 -10.95
C ALA A 158 0.05 -0.14 -10.55
N ILE A 159 -0.52 0.58 -11.51
CA ILE A 159 -1.86 1.16 -11.45
C ILE A 159 -2.69 0.49 -12.53
N LEU A 160 -3.75 -0.21 -12.12
CA LEU A 160 -4.68 -0.90 -13.00
C LEU A 160 -6.06 -0.28 -12.78
N ILE A 161 -6.66 0.26 -13.84
CA ILE A 161 -7.99 0.88 -13.79
C ILE A 161 -8.84 0.28 -14.89
N GLY A 162 -10.07 -0.11 -14.55
CA GLY A 162 -10.95 -0.88 -15.41
C GLY A 162 -10.78 -2.39 -15.20
N GLU A 163 -11.40 -3.18 -16.06
CA GLU A 163 -11.24 -4.64 -16.10
C GLU A 163 -9.97 -4.93 -16.90
N THR A 164 -8.85 -5.20 -16.21
CA THR A 164 -7.54 -5.38 -16.87
C THR A 164 -7.11 -6.84 -16.97
N ASP A 165 -7.57 -7.69 -16.05
CA ASP A 165 -7.15 -9.08 -15.88
C ASP A 165 -5.62 -9.24 -15.64
N LEU A 166 -4.92 -8.18 -15.23
CA LEU A 166 -3.46 -8.18 -14.98
C LEU A 166 -3.08 -8.19 -13.49
N GLU A 167 -4.06 -8.23 -12.60
CA GLU A 167 -3.88 -8.00 -11.16
C GLU A 167 -2.95 -9.02 -10.51
N GLU A 168 -3.26 -10.31 -10.70
CA GLU A 168 -2.51 -11.44 -10.12
C GLU A 168 -1.10 -11.53 -10.70
N MET A 169 -0.98 -11.41 -12.02
CA MET A 169 0.30 -11.38 -12.71
C MET A 169 1.18 -10.22 -12.23
N CYS A 170 0.65 -9.00 -12.11
CA CYS A 170 1.41 -7.88 -11.57
C CYS A 170 1.83 -8.09 -10.11
N GLU A 171 0.96 -8.65 -9.27
CA GLU A 171 1.28 -9.00 -7.88
C GLU A 171 2.45 -9.99 -7.82
N ASN A 172 2.36 -11.10 -8.57
CA ASN A 172 3.41 -12.13 -8.61
C ASN A 172 4.73 -11.58 -9.17
N LEU A 173 4.70 -10.80 -10.24
CA LEU A 173 5.91 -10.18 -10.81
C LEU A 173 6.61 -9.23 -9.82
N ILE A 174 5.85 -8.51 -9.00
CA ILE A 174 6.42 -7.67 -7.95
C ILE A 174 7.01 -8.54 -6.83
N LEU A 175 6.33 -9.60 -6.41
CA LEU A 175 6.81 -10.45 -5.32
C LEU A 175 8.05 -11.27 -5.72
N ASP A 176 8.04 -11.86 -6.92
CA ASP A 176 9.11 -12.73 -7.43
C ASP A 176 10.31 -11.96 -7.95
N GLN A 177 10.13 -10.66 -8.25
CA GLN A 177 11.20 -9.79 -8.75
C GLN A 177 11.89 -10.37 -10.01
N LEU A 178 11.08 -10.93 -10.92
CA LEU A 178 11.54 -11.48 -12.21
C LEU A 178 12.09 -10.37 -13.12
N ASP A 179 13.12 -10.71 -13.88
CA ASP A 179 13.71 -9.82 -14.87
C ASP A 179 12.87 -9.83 -16.15
N LEU A 180 12.20 -8.71 -16.40
CA LEU A 180 11.30 -8.46 -17.52
C LEU A 180 12.01 -7.81 -18.71
N THR A 181 13.32 -7.56 -18.64
CA THR A 181 14.09 -7.00 -19.78
C THR A 181 13.78 -7.69 -21.13
N PRO A 182 13.61 -9.02 -21.20
CA PRO A 182 13.26 -9.70 -22.46
C PRO A 182 11.84 -9.44 -22.97
N LEU A 183 10.93 -8.98 -22.09
CA LEU A 183 9.49 -8.88 -22.33
C LEU A 183 8.98 -7.42 -22.31
N VAL A 184 9.85 -6.42 -22.09
CA VAL A 184 9.44 -5.00 -21.92
C VAL A 184 8.56 -4.51 -23.09
N ASP A 185 8.89 -4.89 -24.32
CA ASP A 185 8.13 -4.47 -25.51
C ASP A 185 6.76 -5.16 -25.63
N ASP A 186 6.62 -6.33 -25.02
CA ASP A 186 5.47 -7.24 -25.19
C ASP A 186 4.54 -7.28 -23.95
N ILE A 187 5.01 -6.85 -22.77
CA ILE A 187 4.29 -6.98 -21.49
C ILE A 187 2.93 -6.29 -21.44
N LEU A 188 2.73 -5.27 -22.28
CA LEU A 188 1.45 -4.56 -22.41
C LEU A 188 0.71 -4.90 -23.70
N ASN A 189 1.20 -5.83 -24.51
CA ASN A 189 0.54 -6.22 -25.74
C ASN A 189 -0.72 -7.05 -25.43
N PRO A 190 -1.94 -6.57 -25.77
CA PRO A 190 -3.18 -7.29 -25.46
C PRO A 190 -3.36 -8.58 -26.27
N ASP A 191 -2.58 -8.76 -27.34
CA ASP A 191 -2.63 -9.98 -28.17
C ASP A 191 -1.69 -11.08 -27.65
N ILE A 192 -0.91 -10.80 -26.60
CA ILE A 192 0.03 -11.73 -25.98
C ILE A 192 -0.53 -12.12 -24.62
N ASP A 193 -0.79 -13.42 -24.45
CA ASP A 193 -1.03 -13.97 -23.13
C ASP A 193 0.31 -14.07 -22.42
N ILE A 194 0.51 -13.24 -21.40
CA ILE A 194 1.79 -13.19 -20.72
C ILE A 194 1.92 -14.30 -19.67
N ASP A 195 0.80 -14.91 -19.25
CA ASP A 195 0.83 -16.00 -18.28
C ASP A 195 1.57 -17.22 -18.87
N ASP A 196 1.50 -17.41 -20.19
CA ASP A 196 2.27 -18.43 -20.94
C ASP A 196 3.80 -18.30 -20.80
N TYR A 197 4.32 -17.14 -20.38
CA TYR A 197 5.77 -16.91 -20.19
C TYR A 197 6.27 -17.32 -18.81
N PHE A 198 5.36 -17.55 -17.86
CA PHE A 198 5.70 -17.79 -16.45
C PHE A 198 5.34 -19.20 -15.96
N ASP A 199 4.75 -20.04 -16.81
CA ASP A 199 4.57 -21.50 -16.64
C ASP A 199 5.87 -22.30 -16.93
#